data_AF-A0A7C1HAA1-F1
#
_entry.id   AF-A0A7C1HAA1-F1
#
_cell.length_a   1.000
_cell.length_b   1.000
_cell.length_c   1.000
_cell.angle_alpha   90.00
_cell.angle_beta   90.00
_cell.angle_gamma   90.00
#
_symmetry.space_group_name_H-M   'P 1'
#
loop_
_entity.id
_entity.type
_entity.pdbx_description
1 polymer ?
#
loop_
_entity_poly.entity_id
_entity_poly.type
_entity_poly.pdbx_seq_one_letter_code
_entity_poly.pdbx_strand_id
1 'polypeptide(L)'
;MSDYIDFLAAQAKQDNVPVTPELDAALAALDAEFETLAPQIEVEYVGPGIGMADMQAEHVFKLVVRYHVWDVFKEGWGLKVCDALPNSSLRPMWPVQGVSRLRKKQLVQALPRFFAGYAEAVKAAGKTDTEAGQRALAMASAFAA
;
A
#
# COMPACT_ATOMS: atom_id res chain seq x y z
N MET A 1 -3.96 12.84 14.34
CA MET A 1 -3.62 12.73 12.91
C MET A 1 -2.15 12.33 12.85
N SER A 2 -1.71 11.10 12.60
CA SER A 2 -2.35 9.79 12.54
C SER A 2 -1.27 8.84 13.07
N ASP A 3 -1.40 8.41 14.34
CA ASP A 3 -0.35 7.71 15.09
C ASP A 3 0.24 6.53 14.30
N TYR A 4 -0.63 5.80 13.60
CA TYR A 4 -0.19 4.65 12.81
C TYR A 4 0.58 5.02 11.52
N ILE A 5 0.29 6.17 10.87
CA ILE A 5 1.05 6.60 9.69
C ILE A 5 2.44 7.07 10.11
N ASP A 6 2.53 7.86 11.17
CA ASP A 6 3.81 8.32 11.71
C ASP A 6 4.65 7.15 12.22
N PHE A 7 4.00 6.18 12.87
CA PHE A 7 4.60 4.90 13.25
C PHE A 7 5.14 4.15 12.02
N LEU A 8 4.33 3.95 10.97
CA LEU A 8 4.76 3.24 9.75
C LEU A 8 5.91 3.97 9.04
N ALA A 9 5.88 5.31 8.99
CA ALA A 9 6.95 6.13 8.44
C ALA A 9 8.26 5.97 9.24
N ALA A 10 8.18 5.95 10.57
CA ALA A 10 9.33 5.68 11.42
C ALA A 10 9.89 4.26 11.23
N GLN A 11 9.03 3.25 11.09
CA GLN A 11 9.43 1.86 10.83
C GLN A 11 10.10 1.71 9.46
N ALA A 12 9.59 2.39 8.42
CA ALA A 12 10.11 2.30 7.05
C ALA A 12 11.57 2.78 6.91
N LYS A 13 12.05 3.61 7.85
CA LYS A 13 13.43 4.11 7.90
C LYS A 13 14.41 3.16 8.60
N GLN A 14 13.93 2.08 9.21
CA GLN A 14 14.78 1.14 9.94
C GLN A 14 15.42 0.14 8.98
N ASP A 15 16.69 -0.19 9.22
CA ASP A 15 17.41 -1.25 8.49
C ASP A 15 16.72 -2.61 8.65
N ASN A 16 16.11 -2.84 9.81
CA ASN A 16 15.38 -4.06 10.13
C ASN A 16 14.07 -3.74 10.82
N VAL A 17 12.95 -3.92 10.11
CA VAL A 17 11.60 -3.69 10.64
C VAL A 17 11.20 -4.81 11.61
N PRO A 18 11.02 -4.55 12.92
CA PRO A 18 10.49 -5.53 13.86
C PRO A 18 9.01 -5.81 13.56
N VAL A 19 8.65 -7.09 13.45
CA VAL A 19 7.24 -7.50 13.29
C VAL A 19 6.60 -7.65 14.66
N THR A 20 5.89 -6.62 15.08
CA THR A 20 5.22 -6.50 16.39
C THR A 20 3.70 -6.44 16.22
N PRO A 21 2.92 -6.67 17.30
CA PRO A 21 1.46 -6.46 17.27
C PRO A 21 1.06 -5.03 16.89
N GLU A 22 1.87 -4.03 17.26
CA GLU A 22 1.66 -2.63 16.91
C GLU A 22 1.82 -2.40 15.39
N LEU A 23 2.82 -3.04 14.77
CA LEU A 23 2.95 -3.03 13.31
C LEU A 23 1.76 -3.68 12.62
N ASP A 24 1.28 -4.80 13.15
CA ASP A 24 0.11 -5.48 12.59
C ASP A 24 -1.15 -4.61 12.69
N ALA A 25 -1.34 -3.92 13.82
CA ALA A 25 -2.42 -2.96 14.00
C ALA A 25 -2.30 -1.77 13.05
N ALA A 26 -1.09 -1.24 12.85
CA ALA A 26 -0.85 -0.12 11.94
C ALA A 26 -1.11 -0.49 10.47
N LEU A 27 -0.70 -1.69 10.04
CA LEU A 27 -1.01 -2.19 8.69
C LEU A 27 -2.50 -2.47 8.50
N ALA A 28 -3.20 -2.94 9.54
CA ALA A 28 -4.65 -3.12 9.48
C ALA A 28 -5.40 -1.79 9.38
N ALA A 29 -4.94 -0.77 10.13
CA ALA A 29 -5.47 0.59 10.02
C ALA A 29 -5.24 1.18 8.62
N LEU A 30 -4.05 0.95 8.04
CA LEU A 30 -3.74 1.36 6.68
C LEU A 30 -4.67 0.69 5.65
N ASP A 31 -4.89 -0.63 5.76
CA ASP A 31 -5.81 -1.35 4.86
C ASP A 31 -7.23 -0.77 4.94
N ALA A 32 -7.75 -0.59 6.16
CA ALA A 32 -9.08 -0.05 6.39
C ALA A 32 -9.24 1.38 5.88
N GLU A 33 -8.22 2.21 6.02
CA GLU A 33 -8.25 3.58 5.50
C GLU A 33 -8.25 3.58 3.96
N PHE A 34 -7.51 2.68 3.31
CA PHE A 34 -7.56 2.53 1.85
C PHE A 34 -8.88 1.97 1.31
N GLU A 35 -9.55 1.08 2.04
CA GLU A 35 -10.92 0.65 1.70
C GLU A 35 -11.92 1.81 1.74
N THR A 36 -11.62 2.88 2.48
CA THR A 36 -12.45 4.09 2.55
C THR A 36 -12.03 5.13 1.49
N LEU A 37 -10.73 5.35 1.30
CA LEU A 37 -10.19 6.39 0.42
C LEU A 37 -10.22 5.98 -1.06
N ALA A 38 -9.83 4.75 -1.39
CA ALA A 38 -9.67 4.33 -2.77
C ALA A 38 -10.97 4.41 -3.59
N PRO A 39 -12.18 4.07 -3.06
CA PRO A 39 -13.43 4.28 -3.78
C PRO A 39 -13.80 5.74 -4.04
N GLN A 40 -13.24 6.69 -3.28
CA GLN A 40 -13.50 8.13 -3.46
C GLN A 40 -12.52 8.76 -4.46
N ILE A 41 -11.31 8.21 -4.53
CA ILE A 41 -10.24 8.70 -5.42
C ILE A 41 -10.38 8.08 -6.81
N GLU A 42 -10.63 6.76 -6.88
CA GLU A 42 -10.74 5.95 -8.10
C GLU A 42 -9.55 6.12 -9.06
N VAL A 43 -8.35 6.19 -8.50
CA VAL A 43 -7.09 6.26 -9.27
C VAL A 43 -6.37 4.93 -9.14
N GLU A 44 -6.21 4.25 -10.28
CA GLU A 44 -5.36 3.05 -10.35
C GLU A 44 -3.88 3.43 -10.22
N TYR A 45 -3.14 2.65 -9.44
CA TYR A 45 -1.71 2.82 -9.28
C TYR A 45 -1.02 1.48 -9.03
N VAL A 46 -0.03 1.16 -9.87
CA VAL A 46 0.84 -0.01 -9.71
C VAL A 46 2.14 0.46 -9.07
N GLY A 47 2.28 0.16 -7.79
CA GLY A 47 3.39 0.58 -6.95
C GLY A 47 4.61 -0.34 -6.99
N PRO A 48 5.51 -0.19 -6.00
CA PRO A 48 6.74 -0.96 -5.93
C PRO A 48 6.51 -2.45 -5.70
N GLY A 49 7.52 -3.22 -6.07
CA GLY A 49 7.63 -4.64 -5.75
C GLY A 49 7.92 -4.88 -4.27
N ILE A 50 7.26 -5.87 -3.69
CA ILE A 50 7.42 -6.30 -2.29
C ILE A 50 7.63 -7.82 -2.17
N GLY A 51 8.06 -8.45 -3.26
CA GLY A 51 8.53 -9.84 -3.23
C GLY A 51 9.89 -9.99 -2.54
N MET A 52 10.31 -11.23 -2.39
CA MET A 52 11.49 -11.60 -1.60
C MET A 52 12.79 -11.13 -2.26
N ALA A 53 13.44 -10.12 -1.68
CA ALA A 53 14.66 -9.52 -2.22
C ALA A 53 15.87 -10.48 -2.25
N ASP A 54 15.98 -11.33 -1.23
CA ASP A 54 16.98 -12.40 -1.15
C ASP A 54 16.83 -13.45 -2.26
N MET A 55 15.65 -13.55 -2.86
CA MET A 55 15.34 -14.47 -3.96
C MET A 55 15.22 -13.76 -5.32
N GLN A 56 15.57 -12.46 -5.42
CA GLN A 56 15.39 -11.64 -6.63
C GLN A 56 13.94 -11.67 -7.18
N ALA A 57 12.97 -11.82 -6.28
CA ALA A 57 11.56 -12.03 -6.59
C ALA A 57 10.69 -10.79 -6.33
N GLU A 58 11.29 -9.60 -6.17
CA GLU A 58 10.58 -8.35 -5.85
C GLU A 58 9.49 -8.02 -6.87
N HIS A 59 9.73 -8.39 -8.13
CA HIS A 59 8.83 -8.17 -9.25
C HIS A 59 7.57 -9.05 -9.23
N VAL A 60 7.56 -10.13 -8.45
CA VAL A 60 6.44 -11.11 -8.42
C VAL A 60 5.22 -10.52 -7.72
N PHE A 61 5.42 -9.72 -6.67
CA PHE A 61 4.33 -9.14 -5.89
C PHE A 61 4.47 -7.63 -5.83
N LYS A 62 3.40 -6.90 -6.11
CA LYS A 62 3.39 -5.43 -6.07
C LYS A 62 2.28 -4.90 -5.18
N LEU A 63 2.51 -3.73 -4.61
CA LEU A 63 1.45 -2.92 -4.00
C LEU A 63 0.63 -2.27 -5.11
N VAL A 64 -0.68 -2.50 -5.12
CA VAL A 64 -1.55 -1.99 -6.18
C VAL A 64 -2.79 -1.37 -5.57
N VAL A 65 -3.10 -0.14 -5.99
CA VAL A 65 -4.40 0.51 -5.77
C VAL A 65 -5.21 0.33 -7.03
N ARG A 66 -6.36 -0.33 -6.95
CA ARG A 66 -7.31 -0.47 -8.05
C ARG A 66 -8.64 -1.02 -7.55
N TYR A 67 -9.61 -1.15 -8.45
CA TYR A 67 -10.75 -2.02 -8.22
C TYR A 67 -10.32 -3.49 -8.25
N HIS A 68 -10.56 -4.20 -7.15
CA HIS A 68 -10.20 -5.60 -6.98
C HIS A 68 -11.44 -6.46 -6.91
N VAL A 69 -11.41 -7.61 -7.59
CA VAL A 69 -12.40 -8.69 -7.43
C VAL A 69 -11.68 -9.84 -6.74
N TRP A 70 -12.05 -10.11 -5.48
CA TRP A 70 -11.46 -11.19 -4.67
C TRP A 70 -12.13 -12.53 -4.95
N ASP A 71 -13.46 -12.50 -4.96
CA ASP A 71 -14.34 -13.62 -5.20
C ASP A 71 -15.72 -13.08 -5.62
N VAL A 72 -16.71 -13.96 -5.74
CA VAL A 72 -18.07 -13.62 -6.18
C VAL A 72 -18.86 -12.74 -5.21
N PHE A 73 -18.38 -12.57 -3.96
CA PHE A 73 -19.05 -11.80 -2.91
C PHE A 73 -18.26 -10.56 -2.49
N LYS A 74 -16.98 -10.48 -2.85
CA LYS A 74 -16.09 -9.43 -2.39
C LYS A 74 -15.37 -8.75 -3.55
N GLU A 75 -15.75 -7.51 -3.80
CA GLU A 75 -15.11 -6.61 -4.74
C GLU A 75 -15.10 -5.17 -4.21
N GLY A 76 -14.19 -4.35 -4.73
CA GLY A 76 -14.09 -2.94 -4.35
C GLY A 76 -12.72 -2.32 -4.64
N TRP A 77 -12.68 -0.99 -4.57
CA TRP A 77 -11.43 -0.24 -4.63
C TRP A 77 -10.65 -0.36 -3.33
N GLY A 78 -9.34 -0.61 -3.43
CA GLY A 78 -8.48 -0.68 -2.25
C GLY A 78 -7.01 -0.86 -2.62
N LEU A 79 -6.14 -0.83 -1.61
CA LEU A 79 -4.72 -1.14 -1.73
C LEU A 79 -4.47 -2.60 -1.36
N LYS A 80 -3.99 -3.42 -2.30
CA LYS A 80 -3.69 -4.84 -2.07
C LYS A 80 -2.30 -5.21 -2.56
N VAL A 81 -1.87 -6.40 -2.14
CA VAL A 81 -0.69 -7.08 -2.67
C VAL A 81 -1.14 -8.00 -3.79
N CYS A 82 -0.70 -7.69 -5.01
CA CYS A 82 -1.11 -8.39 -6.21
C CYS A 82 0.02 -9.18 -6.84
N ASP A 83 -0.30 -10.32 -7.46
CA ASP A 83 0.61 -11.08 -8.30
C ASP A 83 0.82 -10.35 -9.63
N ALA A 84 2.04 -9.88 -9.84
CA ALA A 84 2.45 -9.08 -10.98
C ALA A 84 3.17 -9.88 -12.08
N LEU A 85 3.15 -11.22 -12.02
CA LEU A 85 3.59 -12.04 -13.13
C LEU A 85 2.71 -11.79 -14.38
N PRO A 86 3.26 -11.89 -15.60
CA PRO A 86 2.57 -11.50 -16.84
C PRO A 86 1.18 -12.14 -17.04
N ASN A 87 0.99 -13.36 -16.56
CA ASN A 87 -0.25 -14.12 -16.74
C ASN A 87 -1.24 -13.99 -15.57
N SER A 88 -0.90 -13.20 -14.55
CA SER A 88 -1.67 -13.11 -13.32
C SER A 88 -2.59 -11.88 -13.26
N SER A 89 -2.52 -10.97 -14.25
CA SER A 89 -3.40 -9.80 -14.38
C SER A 89 -3.53 -8.94 -13.11
N LEU A 90 -2.48 -8.87 -12.28
CA LEU A 90 -2.52 -8.21 -10.96
C LEU A 90 -3.60 -8.78 -10.04
N ARG A 91 -3.78 -10.11 -10.05
CA ARG A 91 -4.71 -10.81 -9.15
C ARG A 91 -4.36 -10.47 -7.70
N PRO A 92 -5.33 -10.02 -6.88
CA PRO A 92 -5.09 -9.76 -5.46
C PRO A 92 -4.80 -11.08 -4.74
N MET A 93 -3.68 -11.11 -4.01
CA MET A 93 -3.24 -12.28 -3.26
C MET A 93 -3.45 -12.08 -1.76
N TRP A 94 -3.10 -10.89 -1.25
CA TRP A 94 -3.25 -10.56 0.16
C TRP A 94 -3.67 -9.10 0.37
N PRO A 95 -4.46 -8.82 1.42
CA PRO A 95 -4.51 -7.47 1.97
C PRO A 95 -3.16 -7.14 2.64
N VAL A 96 -2.83 -5.86 2.79
CA VAL A 96 -1.47 -5.44 3.22
C VAL A 96 -1.07 -5.97 4.60
N GLN A 97 -2.02 -6.09 5.51
CA GLN A 97 -1.88 -6.71 6.85
C GLN A 97 -1.77 -8.23 6.83
N GLY A 98 -2.21 -8.88 5.74
CA GLY A 98 -2.31 -10.34 5.60
C GLY A 98 -1.03 -11.02 5.08
N VAL A 99 0.01 -10.26 4.72
CA VAL A 99 1.26 -10.84 4.22
C VAL A 99 2.08 -11.51 5.34
N SER A 100 2.95 -12.45 4.96
CA SER A 100 3.83 -13.14 5.92
C SER A 100 4.83 -12.20 6.58
N ARG A 101 5.38 -12.60 7.74
CA ARG A 101 6.36 -11.80 8.53
C ARG A 101 7.51 -11.27 7.68
N LEU A 102 8.07 -12.08 6.78
CA LEU A 102 9.18 -11.66 5.91
C LEU A 102 8.75 -10.55 4.95
N ARG A 103 7.59 -10.70 4.30
CA ARG A 103 7.04 -9.71 3.36
C ARG A 103 6.59 -8.43 4.07
N LYS A 104 6.14 -8.49 5.32
CA LYS A 104 5.77 -7.29 6.10
C LYS A 104 6.92 -6.29 6.15
N LYS A 105 8.16 -6.78 6.32
CA LYS A 105 9.34 -5.91 6.35
C LYS A 105 9.55 -5.19 5.01
N GLN A 106 9.52 -5.95 3.92
CA GLN A 106 9.67 -5.42 2.56
C GLN A 106 8.54 -4.45 2.19
N LEU A 107 7.31 -4.78 2.58
CA LEU A 107 6.15 -3.92 2.41
C LEU A 107 6.35 -2.57 3.10
N VAL A 108 6.71 -2.59 4.38
CA VAL A 108 6.91 -1.37 5.18
C VAL A 108 8.03 -0.50 4.58
N GLN A 109 9.15 -1.12 4.18
CA GLN A 109 10.25 -0.41 3.51
C GLN A 109 9.87 0.15 2.14
N ALA A 110 8.86 -0.42 1.47
CA ALA A 110 8.37 0.05 0.18
C ALA A 110 7.34 1.19 0.30
N LEU A 111 6.77 1.44 1.49
CA LEU A 111 5.72 2.44 1.71
C LEU A 111 6.14 3.86 1.29
N PRO A 112 7.36 4.38 1.59
CA PRO A 112 7.75 5.71 1.15
C PRO A 112 7.68 5.88 -0.38
N ARG A 113 8.24 4.92 -1.11
CA ARG A 113 8.20 4.92 -2.58
C ARG A 113 6.78 4.76 -3.11
N PHE A 114 5.97 3.92 -2.48
CA PHE A 114 4.57 3.72 -2.83
C PHE A 114 3.77 5.01 -2.69
N PHE A 115 3.84 5.69 -1.53
CA PHE A 115 3.06 6.90 -1.29
C PHE A 115 3.51 8.07 -2.14
N ALA A 116 4.82 8.23 -2.38
CA ALA A 116 5.32 9.24 -3.30
C ALA A 116 4.72 9.06 -4.70
N GLY A 117 4.77 7.83 -5.26
CA GLY A 117 4.22 7.57 -6.58
C GLY A 117 2.70 7.62 -6.64
N TYR A 118 1.99 7.19 -5.59
CA TYR A 118 0.54 7.28 -5.54
C TYR A 118 0.07 8.73 -5.47
N ALA A 119 0.74 9.58 -4.68
CA ALA A 119 0.42 11.01 -4.65
C ALA A 119 0.60 11.68 -6.01
N GLU A 120 1.63 11.31 -6.78
CA GLU A 120 1.78 11.81 -8.16
C GLU A 120 0.65 11.31 -9.08
N ALA A 121 0.20 10.06 -8.93
CA ALA A 121 -0.95 9.55 -9.68
C ALA A 121 -2.24 10.31 -9.33
N VAL A 122 -2.47 10.62 -8.05
CA VAL A 122 -3.60 11.42 -7.56
C VAL A 122 -3.55 12.84 -8.11
N LYS A 123 -2.36 13.46 -8.15
CA LYS A 123 -2.15 14.78 -8.76
C LYS A 123 -2.44 14.77 -10.25
N ALA A 124 -1.89 13.79 -10.98
CA ALA A 124 -2.11 13.65 -12.43
C ALA A 124 -3.59 13.43 -12.78
N ALA A 125 -4.34 12.77 -11.90
CA ALA A 125 -5.78 12.57 -12.04
C ALA A 125 -6.62 13.82 -11.68
N GLY A 126 -6.00 14.92 -11.24
CA GLY A 126 -6.70 16.15 -10.85
C GLY A 126 -7.55 16.00 -9.58
N LYS A 127 -7.18 15.08 -8.70
CA LYS A 127 -7.95 14.75 -7.48
C LYS A 127 -7.43 15.45 -6.22
N THR A 128 -6.55 16.44 -6.35
CA THR A 128 -5.89 17.11 -5.19
C THR A 128 -6.83 17.95 -4.34
N ASP A 129 -7.97 18.37 -4.88
CA ASP A 129 -8.90 19.28 -4.20
C ASP A 129 -10.01 18.53 -3.44
N THR A 130 -10.04 17.20 -3.51
CA THR A 130 -10.97 16.36 -2.72
C THR A 130 -10.36 16.03 -1.36
N GLU A 131 -11.20 15.83 -0.34
CA GLU A 131 -10.72 15.42 1.00
C GLU A 131 -9.90 14.12 0.94
N ALA A 132 -10.35 13.15 0.14
CA ALA A 132 -9.66 11.88 -0.03
C ALA A 132 -8.29 12.04 -0.72
N GLY A 133 -8.21 12.88 -1.75
CA GLY A 133 -6.96 13.20 -2.42
C GLY A 133 -5.99 13.94 -1.51
N GLN A 134 -6.47 14.94 -0.77
CA GLN A 134 -5.66 15.64 0.25
C GLN A 134 -5.15 14.68 1.31
N ARG A 135 -5.96 13.71 1.74
CA ARG A 135 -5.53 12.67 2.69
C ARG A 135 -4.41 11.80 2.10
N ALA A 136 -4.51 11.37 0.84
CA ALA A 136 -3.45 10.63 0.17
C ALA A 136 -2.14 11.43 0.05
N LEU A 137 -2.22 12.74 -0.24
CA LEU A 137 -1.07 13.64 -0.27
C LEU A 137 -0.45 13.85 1.12
N ALA A 138 -1.29 13.91 2.17
CA ALA A 138 -0.83 14.02 3.55
C ALA A 138 -0.06 12.77 4.01
N MET A 139 -0.52 11.56 3.62
CA MET A 139 0.23 10.33 3.86
C MET A 139 1.60 10.39 3.17
N ALA A 140 1.66 10.78 1.89
CA ALA A 140 2.93 10.90 1.18
C ALA A 140 3.89 11.89 1.83
N SER A 141 3.37 12.99 2.38
CA SER A 141 4.17 13.97 3.12
C SER A 141 4.75 13.38 4.41
N ALA A 142 3.97 12.57 5.14
CA ALA A 142 4.43 11.93 6.37
C ALA A 142 5.57 10.91 6.14
N PHE A 143 5.58 10.23 4.99
CA PHE A 143 6.67 9.33 4.60
C PHE A 143 7.90 10.03 4.00
N ALA A 144 7.79 11.33 3.66
CA ALA A 144 8.90 12.13 3.13
C ALA A 144 9.69 12.87 4.22
N ALA A 145 9.05 13.16 5.36
CA ALA A 145 9.68 13.66 6.58
C ALA A 145 10.54 12.56 7.22
#